data_AF-A0A2E6QK42-F1
#
_entry.id   AF-A0A2E6QK42-F1
#
_cell.length_a   1.000
_cell.length_b   1.000
_cell.length_c   1.000
_cell.angle_alpha   90.00
_cell.angle_beta   90.00
_cell.angle_gamma   90.00
#
_symmetry.space_group_name_H-M   'P 1'
#
loop_
_entity.id
_entity.type
_entity.pdbx_description
1 polymer ?
#
loop_
_entity_poly.entity_id
_entity_poly.type
_entity_poly.pdbx_seq_one_letter_code
_entity_poly.pdbx_strand_id
1 'polypeptide(L)' 'AFRDMDACTNQAESYFSRLRRAEIGTHHHISGRYLHQYASEMAWREDHRREPNGSQFMLMAGAAMTHPVSRQWAGYWQR' A
#
# COMPACT_ATOMS: atom_id res chain seq x y z
N ALA A 1 17.22 10.61 -13.19
CA ALA A 1 16.57 11.03 -11.92
C ALA A 1 16.68 12.54 -11.83
N PHE A 2 15.58 13.25 -11.60
CA PHE A 2 15.63 14.70 -11.38
C PHE A 2 16.15 14.97 -9.96
N ARG A 3 17.07 15.93 -9.82
CA ARG A 3 17.67 16.35 -8.55
C ARG A 3 18.03 17.82 -8.68
N ASP A 4 17.56 18.63 -7.73
CA ASP A 4 17.92 20.04 -7.61
C ASP A 4 18.50 20.28 -6.20
N MET A 5 19.67 20.91 -6.11
CA MET A 5 20.38 21.23 -4.86
C MET A 5 20.34 20.13 -3.76
N ASP A 6 20.62 18.87 -4.14
CA ASP A 6 20.62 17.69 -3.25
C ASP A 6 19.23 17.20 -2.77
N ALA A 7 18.15 17.89 -3.13
CA ALA A 7 16.79 17.43 -2.94
C ALA A 7 16.35 16.50 -4.09
N CYS A 8 15.80 15.34 -3.73
CA CYS A 8 15.30 14.33 -4.66
C CYS A 8 13.87 13.94 -4.27
N THR A 9 12.88 14.33 -5.08
CA THR A 9 11.44 14.06 -4.86
C THR A 9 10.95 12.79 -5.54
N ASN A 10 11.81 12.09 -6.28
CA ASN A 10 11.44 10.95 -7.13
C ASN A 10 10.67 9.85 -6.36
N GLN A 11 10.98 9.62 -5.08
CA GLN A 11 10.25 8.61 -4.28
C GLN A 11 8.83 9.08 -3.93
N ALA A 12 8.67 10.34 -3.55
CA ALA A 12 7.36 10.91 -3.27
C ALA A 12 6.49 10.91 -4.53
N GLU A 13 7.03 11.34 -5.68
CA GLU A 13 6.35 11.34 -6.96
C GLU A 13 5.92 9.93 -7.40
N SER A 14 6.82 8.95 -7.25
CA SER A 14 6.55 7.55 -7.55
C SER A 14 5.40 7.02 -6.70
N TYR A 15 5.42 7.31 -5.39
CA TYR A 15 4.38 6.89 -4.46
C TYR A 15 3.02 7.51 -4.82
N PHE A 16 2.96 8.83 -5.01
CA PHE A 16 1.73 9.52 -5.39
C PHE A 16 1.18 9.04 -6.74
N SER A 17 2.05 8.75 -7.70
CA SER A 17 1.65 8.16 -8.98
C SER A 17 0.98 6.79 -8.81
N ARG A 18 1.45 5.96 -7.89
CA ARG A 18 0.81 4.65 -7.61
C ARG A 18 -0.52 4.82 -6.87
N LEU A 19 -0.59 5.70 -5.88
CA LEU A 19 -1.83 5.98 -5.16
C LEU A 19 -2.92 6.50 -6.13
N ARG A 20 -2.56 7.41 -7.05
CA ARG A 20 -3.47 7.91 -8.09
C ARG A 20 -3.93 6.82 -9.05
N ARG A 21 -3.05 5.89 -9.45
CA ARG A 21 -3.45 4.74 -10.27
C ARG A 21 -4.38 3.78 -9.52
N ALA A 22 -4.18 3.60 -8.21
CA ALA A 22 -5.06 2.78 -7.39
C ALA A 22 -6.46 3.40 -7.24
N GLU A 23 -6.54 4.73 -7.11
CA GLU A 23 -7.79 5.49 -7.11
C GLU A 23 -8.57 5.33 -8.41
N ILE A 24 -7.90 5.39 -9.56
CA ILE A 24 -8.55 5.33 -10.88
C ILE A 24 -8.90 3.89 -11.30
N GLY A 25 -8.05 2.91 -10.96
CA GLY A 25 -8.13 1.57 -11.55
C GLY A 25 -8.37 0.41 -10.58
N THR A 26 -7.86 0.48 -9.35
CA THR A 26 -7.89 -0.67 -8.42
C THR A 26 -9.08 -0.64 -7.48
N HIS A 27 -9.37 0.53 -6.91
CA HIS A 27 -10.44 0.69 -5.93
C HIS A 27 -11.62 1.42 -6.57
N HIS A 28 -12.83 0.88 -6.41
CA HIS A 28 -14.04 1.55 -6.86
C HIS A 28 -14.28 2.88 -6.14
N HIS A 29 -13.93 2.94 -4.85
CA HIS A 29 -13.99 4.14 -4.04
C HIS A 29 -12.98 4.06 -2.89
N ILE A 30 -12.19 5.11 -2.70
CA ILE A 30 -11.30 5.27 -1.54
C ILE A 30 -12.08 6.00 -0.46
N SER A 31 -12.51 5.26 0.57
CA SER A 31 -13.20 5.85 1.71
C SER A 31 -12.23 6.63 2.59
N GLY A 32 -12.60 7.87 2.96
CA GLY A 32 -11.82 8.68 3.91
C GLY A 32 -11.62 7.99 5.26
N ARG A 33 -12.59 7.19 5.73
CA ARG A 33 -12.48 6.42 6.99
C ARG A 33 -11.32 5.42 6.95
N TYR A 34 -11.01 4.89 5.77
CA TYR A 34 -9.98 3.86 5.60
C TYR A 34 -8.78 4.37 4.78
N LEU A 35 -8.61 5.69 4.68
CA LEU A 35 -7.57 6.29 3.86
C LEU A 35 -6.18 5.82 4.27
N HIS A 36 -5.93 5.63 5.58
CA HIS A 36 -4.62 5.17 6.05
C HIS A 36 -4.29 3.76 5.61
N GLN A 37 -5.28 2.85 5.49
CA GLN A 37 -5.04 1.49 5.01
C GLN A 37 -4.72 1.48 3.52
N TYR A 38 -5.46 2.25 2.71
CA TYR A 38 -5.16 2.39 1.27
C TYR A 38 -3.76 2.98 1.05
N ALA A 39 -3.41 4.04 1.80
CA ALA A 39 -2.08 4.64 1.75
C ALA A 39 -0.99 3.63 2.14
N SER A 40 -1.20 2.87 3.22
CA SER A 40 -0.26 1.85 3.69
C SER A 40 -0.05 0.74 2.67
N GLU A 41 -1.12 0.28 2.00
CA GLU A 41 -1.03 -0.72 0.94
C GLU A 41 -0.18 -0.19 -0.23
N MET A 42 -0.42 1.06 -0.66
CA MET A 42 0.33 1.66 -1.76
C MET A 42 1.80 1.92 -1.42
N ALA A 43 2.10 2.23 -0.16
CA ALA A 43 3.46 2.37 0.34
C ALA A 43 4.18 1.02 0.28
N TRP A 44 3.54 -0.05 0.79
CA TRP A 44 4.11 -1.39 0.73
C TRP A 44 4.38 -1.84 -0.70
N ARG A 45 3.44 -1.60 -1.63
CA ARG A 45 3.63 -1.89 -3.06
C ARG A 45 4.70 -1.04 -3.74
N GLU A 46 4.97 0.18 -3.26
CA GLU A 46 6.07 1.02 -3.74
C GLU A 46 7.42 0.43 -3.35
N ASP A 47 7.54 0.07 -2.07
CA ASP A 47 8.78 -0.44 -1.49
C ASP A 47 9.15 -1.79 -2.10
N HIS A 48 8.16 -2.67 -2.31
CA HIS A 48 8.37 -4.02 -2.81
C HIS A 48 8.28 -4.14 -4.34
N ARG A 49 8.16 -3.03 -5.08
CA ARG A 49 7.91 -3.06 -6.54
C ARG A 49 8.97 -3.80 -7.37
N ARG A 50 10.17 -3.98 -6.83
CA ARG A 50 11.30 -4.66 -7.49
C ARG A 50 11.48 -6.10 -7.02
N GLU A 51 10.69 -6.52 -6.05
CA GLU A 51 10.74 -7.89 -5.52
C GLU A 51 9.97 -8.84 -6.45
N PRO A 52 10.48 -10.07 -6.68
CA PRO A 52 9.73 -11.09 -7.39
C PRO A 52 8.38 -11.37 -6.72
N ASN A 53 7.36 -11.68 -7.52
CA ASN A 53 6.02 -11.99 -7.03
C ASN A 53 6.01 -13.14 -6.01
N GLY A 54 6.86 -14.14 -6.17
CA GLY A 54 7.00 -15.24 -5.21
C GLY A 54 7.46 -14.78 -3.83
N SER A 55 8.44 -13.87 -3.78
CA SER A 55 8.93 -13.28 -2.53
C SER A 55 7.85 -12.45 -1.83
N GLN A 56 7.14 -11.62 -2.61
CA GLN A 56 6.03 -10.82 -2.11
C GLN A 56 4.91 -11.70 -1.53
N PHE A 57 4.56 -12.78 -2.23
CA PHE A 57 3.55 -13.74 -1.78
C PHE A 57 3.95 -14.37 -0.44
N MET A 58 5.18 -14.87 -0.31
CA MET A 58 5.66 -15.48 0.93
C MET A 58 5.69 -14.47 2.09
N LEU A 59 6.08 -13.23 1.83
CA LEU A 59 6.09 -12.17 2.84
C LEU A 59 4.67 -11.85 3.33
N MET A 60 3.70 -11.74 2.42
CA MET A 60 2.31 -11.50 2.78
C MET A 60 1.67 -12.67 3.51
N ALA A 61 1.94 -13.90 3.07
CA ALA A 61 1.46 -15.11 3.73
C ALA A 61 2.02 -15.22 5.16
N GLY A 62 3.33 -14.98 5.34
CA GLY A 62 3.96 -14.96 6.65
C GLY A 62 3.41 -13.88 7.58
N ALA A 63 3.20 -12.67 7.06
CA ALA A 63 2.57 -11.59 7.81
C ALA A 63 1.14 -11.95 8.22
N ALA A 64 0.33 -12.50 7.32
CA ALA A 64 -1.05 -12.88 7.61
C ALA A 64 -1.15 -13.97 8.69
N MET A 65 -0.24 -14.96 8.66
CA MET A 65 -0.24 -16.06 9.65
C MET A 65 0.21 -15.62 11.05
N THR A 66 1.04 -14.58 11.14
CA THR A 66 1.60 -14.09 12.42
C THR A 66 0.79 -12.93 13.01
N HIS A 67 0.00 -12.24 12.19
CA HIS A 67 -0.72 -11.05 12.61
C HIS A 67 -1.93 -11.41 13.51
N PRO A 68 -2.13 -10.73 14.65
CA PRO A 68 -3.30 -10.94 15.51
C PRO A 68 -4.60 -10.47 14.84
N VAL A 69 -5.75 -10.77 15.44
CA VAL A 69 -7.06 -10.30 14.91
C VAL A 69 -7.06 -8.78 14.76
N SER A 70 -7.38 -8.29 13.56
CA SER A 70 -7.40 -6.85 13.28
C SER A 70 -8.58 -6.18 13.95
N ARG A 71 -8.33 -5.21 14.84
CA ARG A 71 -9.39 -4.40 15.48
C ARG A 71 -10.11 -3.46 14.51
N GLN A 72 -9.50 -3.17 13.36
CA GLN A 72 -10.08 -2.29 12.35
C GLN A 72 -11.07 -3.03 11.45
N TRP A 73 -10.81 -4.32 11.18
CA TRP A 73 -11.58 -5.13 10.23
C TRP A 73 -12.43 -6.22 10.88
N ALA A 74 -12.11 -6.65 12.10
CA ALA A 74 -12.89 -7.65 12.82
C ALA A 74 -14.32 -7.16 13.09
N GLY A 75 -15.27 -8.10 13.09
CA GLY A 75 -16.67 -7.82 13.40
C GLY A 75 -17.45 -7.07 12.30
N TYR A 76 -16.81 -6.70 11.18
CA TYR A 76 -17.49 -5.97 10.09
C TYR A 76 -18.78 -6.64 9.60
N TRP A 77 -18.82 -7.97 9.62
CA TRP A 77 -19.94 -8.79 9.14
C TRP A 77 -20.88 -9.28 10.27
N GLN A 78 -20.54 -9.08 11.55
CA GLN A 78 -21.30 -9.57 12.70
C GLN A 78 -22.36 -8.57 13.16
N ARG A 79 -23.09 -7.96 12.24
CA ARG A 79 -24.21 -7.07 12.59
C ARG A 79 -25.33 -7.84 13.29
#